data_AF-A0AAV0RQT4-F1
#
_entry.id   AF-A0AAV0RQT4-F1
#
_cell.length_a   1.000
_cell.length_b   1.000
_cell.length_c   1.000
_cell.angle_alpha   90.00
_cell.angle_beta   90.00
_cell.angle_gamma   90.00
#
_symmetry.space_group_name_H-M   'P 1'
#
loop_
_entity.id
_entity.type
_entity.pdbx_description
1 polymer ?
#
loop_
_entity_poly.entity_id
_entity_poly.type
_entity_poly.pdbx_seq_one_letter_code
_entity_poly.pdbx_strand_id
1 'polypeptide(L)' 'MWSNGPETEQSSVANKQCAGKDFVVMVARLFVVELFRRYDSFDVEVAASPLGAKVTLTSLKRATF' A
#
# COMPACT_ATOMS: atom_id res chain seq x y z
N MET A 1 -23.00 -5.08 9.86
CA MET A 1 -21.91 -5.11 8.86
C MET A 1 -20.96 -3.97 9.18
N TRP A 2 -19.69 -4.25 9.51
CA TRP A 2 -18.66 -3.21 9.69
C TRP A 2 -18.11 -2.86 8.31
N SER A 3 -18.19 -1.59 7.92
CA SER A 3 -17.60 -1.08 6.70
C SER A 3 -16.97 0.25 7.07
N ASN A 4 -15.71 0.46 6.67
CA ASN A 4 -15.19 1.82 6.61
C ASN A 4 -16.08 2.54 5.59
N GLY A 5 -16.66 3.69 5.98
CA GLY A 5 -17.48 4.49 5.07
C GLY A 5 -16.74 4.85 3.77
N PRO A 6 -17.40 5.52 2.81
CA PRO A 6 -16.79 5.91 1.55
C PRO A 6 -15.42 6.57 1.74
N GLU A 7 -14.45 6.24 0.87
CA GLU A 7 -13.11 6.84 0.92
C GLU A 7 -13.13 8.38 0.83
N THR A 8 -14.17 8.91 0.17
CA THR A 8 -14.44 10.34 -0.02
C THR A 8 -14.88 11.07 1.25
N GLU A 9 -15.40 10.36 2.26
CA GLU A 9 -15.82 10.96 3.53
C GLU A 9 -14.61 11.20 4.46
N GLN A 10 -14.76 12.13 5.42
CA GLN A 10 -13.72 12.43 6.41
C GLN A 10 -13.87 11.58 7.66
N SER A 11 -12.73 11.20 8.25
CA SER A 11 -12.71 10.54 9.55
C SER A 11 -13.19 11.51 10.63
N SER A 12 -14.04 11.03 11.53
CA SER A 12 -14.54 11.82 12.66
C SER A 12 -14.78 10.93 13.86
N VAL A 13 -14.83 11.51 15.06
CA VAL A 13 -15.17 10.78 16.30
C VAL A 13 -16.56 10.16 16.28
N ALA A 14 -17.44 10.64 15.39
CA ALA A 14 -18.83 10.21 15.27
C ALA A 14 -19.04 9.09 14.23
N ASN A 15 -18.00 8.71 13.48
CA ASN A 15 -18.10 7.64 12.49
C ASN A 15 -17.07 6.52 12.72
N LYS A 16 -17.25 5.41 12.01
CA LYS A 16 -16.37 4.24 12.10
C LYS A 16 -15.31 4.22 11.01
N GLN A 17 -14.96 5.37 10.46
CA GLN A 17 -13.83 5.43 9.53
C GLN A 17 -12.51 5.25 10.27
N CYS A 18 -11.53 4.69 9.58
CA CYS A 18 -10.17 4.63 10.10
C CYS A 18 -9.67 6.05 10.41
N ALA A 19 -9.32 6.31 11.66
CA ALA A 19 -8.73 7.59 12.08
C ALA A 19 -7.45 7.92 11.31
N GLY A 20 -6.71 6.89 10.90
CA GLY A 20 -5.47 7.00 10.12
C GLY A 20 -5.67 7.06 8.61
N LYS A 21 -6.89 7.31 8.08
CA LYS A 21 -7.18 7.29 6.63
C LYS A 21 -6.10 7.98 5.80
N ASP A 22 -5.86 9.26 6.06
CA ASP A 22 -4.94 10.07 5.26
C ASP A 22 -3.48 9.66 5.48
N PHE A 23 -3.15 9.17 6.67
CA PHE A 23 -1.83 8.62 6.95
C PHE A 23 -1.56 7.34 6.15
N VAL A 24 -2.50 6.40 6.11
CA VAL A 24 -2.40 5.16 5.32
C VAL A 24 -2.25 5.49 3.84
N VAL A 25 -3.05 6.42 3.32
CA VAL A 25 -2.95 6.89 1.93
C VAL A 25 -1.59 7.53 1.66
N MET A 26 -1.09 8.36 2.57
CA MET A 26 0.23 9.00 2.45
C MET A 26 1.35 7.95 2.39
N VAL A 27 1.41 7.01 3.34
CA VAL A 27 2.51 6.02 3.38
C VAL A 27 2.45 5.04 2.21
N ALA A 28 1.26 4.69 1.74
CA ALA A 28 1.10 3.84 0.55
C ALA A 28 1.65 4.55 -0.71
N ARG A 29 1.35 5.85 -0.88
CA ARG A 29 1.90 6.66 -1.98
C ARG A 29 3.41 6.77 -1.88
N LEU A 30 3.95 7.06 -0.69
CA LEU A 30 5.40 7.14 -0.47
C LEU A 30 6.10 5.82 -0.74
N PHE A 31 5.50 4.68 -0.39
CA PHE A 31 6.06 3.36 -0.69
C PHE A 31 6.25 3.16 -2.20
N VAL A 32 5.21 3.44 -3.00
CA VAL A 32 5.28 3.31 -4.47
C VAL A 32 6.30 4.29 -5.05
N VAL A 33 6.30 5.54 -4.58
CA VAL A 33 7.28 6.55 -5.01
C VAL A 33 8.71 6.09 -4.72
N GLU A 34 9.02 5.68 -3.48
CA GLU A 34 10.38 5.26 -3.12
C GLU A 34 10.82 3.98 -3.85
N LEU A 35 9.89 3.06 -4.14
CA LEU A 35 10.19 1.85 -4.89
C LEU A 35 10.65 2.22 -6.31
N PHE A 36 9.89 3.05 -7.03
CA PHE A 36 10.22 3.46 -8.40
C PHE A 36 11.30 4.53 -8.50
N ARG A 37 11.57 5.27 -7.41
CA ARG A 37 12.74 6.15 -7.33
C ARG A 37 14.05 5.37 -7.30
N ARG A 38 14.01 4.09 -6.91
CA ARG A 38 15.20 3.20 -6.79
C ARG A 38 15.27 2.14 -7.88
N TYR A 39 14.14 1.68 -8.40
CA TYR A 39 14.06 0.57 -9.34
C TYR A 39 13.13 0.90 -10.51
N ASP A 40 13.57 0.65 -11.74
CA ASP A 40 12.75 0.83 -12.94
C ASP A 40 11.68 -0.26 -13.05
N SER A 41 12.02 -1.50 -12.63
CA SER A 41 11.13 -2.65 -12.68
C SER A 41 11.55 -3.71 -11.65
N PHE A 42 10.62 -4.62 -11.35
CA PHE A 42 10.85 -5.74 -10.43
C PHE A 42 9.93 -6.89 -10.80
N ASP A 43 10.38 -8.12 -10.49
CA ASP A 43 9.59 -9.34 -10.64
C ASP A 43 9.30 -9.95 -9.27
N VAL A 44 8.15 -10.63 -9.17
CA VAL A 44 7.71 -11.28 -7.94
C VAL A 44 7.16 -12.68 -8.19
N GLU A 45 7.33 -13.54 -7.19
CA GLU A 45 6.53 -14.74 -7.02
C GLU A 45 5.49 -14.51 -5.92
N VAL A 46 4.28 -15.00 -6.15
CA VAL A 46 3.14 -14.81 -5.24
C VAL A 46 2.62 -16.16 -4.78
N ALA A 47 2.40 -16.29 -3.47
CA ALA A 47 1.78 -17.46 -2.86
C ALA A 47 0.75 -17.05 -1.81
N ALA A 48 -0.15 -17.98 -1.46
CA ALA A 48 -1.14 -17.76 -0.41
C ALA A 48 -0.49 -17.60 0.97
N SER A 49 -1.06 -16.73 1.80
CA SER A 49 -0.71 -16.52 3.20
C SER A 49 -2.00 -16.48 4.02
N PRO A 50 -2.01 -16.94 5.29
CA PRO A 50 -3.18 -16.79 6.18
C PRO A 50 -3.64 -15.34 6.36
N LEU A 51 -2.74 -14.38 6.18
CA LEU A 51 -3.01 -12.96 6.17
C LEU A 51 -2.30 -12.32 4.98
N GLY A 52 -3.06 -11.74 4.05
CA GLY A 52 -2.54 -11.10 2.84
C GLY A 52 -1.97 -12.10 1.82
N ALA A 53 -0.96 -11.66 1.07
CA ALA A 53 -0.24 -12.48 0.10
C ALA A 53 1.23 -12.62 0.53
N LYS A 54 1.81 -13.81 0.35
CA LYS A 54 3.25 -14.00 0.44
C LYS A 54 3.86 -13.57 -0.88
N VAL A 55 4.64 -12.50 -0.86
CA VAL A 55 5.31 -11.94 -2.05
C VAL A 55 6.81 -12.05 -1.87
N THR A 56 7.49 -12.73 -2.81
CA THR A 56 8.94 -12.86 -2.85
C THR A 56 9.47 -12.07 -4.04
N LEU A 57 10.37 -11.13 -3.84
CA LEU A 57 11.05 -10.41 -4.91
C LEU A 57 12.09 -11.33 -5.57
N THR A 58 11.99 -11.53 -6.88
CA THR A 58 12.91 -12.37 -7.65
C THR A 58 13.86 -11.55 -8.52
N SER A 59 13.48 -10.33 -8.90
CA SER A 59 14.34 -9.39 -9.62
C SER A 59 14.10 -7.94 -9.19
N LEU A 60 15.16 -7.13 -9.24
CA LEU A 60 15.13 -5.69 -8.98
C LEU A 60 16.05 -4.97 -9.96
N LYS A 61 15.48 -4.33 -10.99
CA LYS A 61 16.23 -3.53 -11.96
C LYS A 61 16.45 -2.13 -11.38
N ARG A 62 17.68 -1.79 -11.00
CA ARG A 62 18.00 -0.45 -10.48
C ARG A 62 17.76 0.62 -11.52
N ALA A 63 17.26 1.76 -11.07
CA ALA A 63 17.16 2.96 -11.89
C ALA A 63 18.56 3.45 -12.28
N THR A 64 18.70 3.92 -13.52
CA THR A 64 19.94 4.51 -14.04
C THR A 64 19.69 6.00 -14.27
N PHE A 65 20.53 6.86 -13.70
CA PHE A 65 20.44 8.31 -13.83
C PHE A 65 21.07 8.81 -15.13
#